data_AF-A0A0D0CA53-F1
#
_entry.id   AF-A0A0D0CA53-F1
#
_cell.length_a   1.000
_cell.length_b   1.000
_cell.length_c   1.000
_cell.angle_alpha   90.00
_cell.angle_beta   90.00
_cell.angle_gamma   90.00
#
_symmetry.space_group_name_H-M   'P 1'
#
loop_
_entity.id
_entity.type
_entity.pdbx_description
1 polymer ?
#
loop_
_entity_poly.entity_id
_entity_poly.type
_entity_poly.pdbx_seq_one_letter_code
_entity_poly.pdbx_strand_id
1 'polypeptide(L)'
;MSNPYNGVCPDYLQLEYTEAQPVFTVEGRLEEEAAAFLKTIWQFNNARDIVKWDNQCEAEVEVNRLAKENETLEEERQRILQEQEVEMASQEEQKKYKNKFVPIPNKPLPAIVLLLPLQHTLNKLHKGDYIPLHYFTNRGIHKVE
;
A
#
# COMPACT_ATOMS: atom_id res chain seq x y z
N MET A 1 -16.81 -20.42 13.59
CA MET A 1 -16.79 -21.29 14.79
C MET A 1 -16.80 -20.39 16.01
N SER A 2 -17.55 -20.73 17.06
CA SER A 2 -17.56 -19.95 18.31
C SER A 2 -16.28 -20.21 19.09
N ASN A 3 -15.72 -19.16 19.71
CA ASN A 3 -14.51 -19.25 20.53
C ASN A 3 -14.79 -20.13 21.77
N PRO A 4 -14.09 -21.27 21.97
CA PRO A 4 -14.31 -22.17 23.11
C PRO A 4 -13.92 -21.55 24.47
N TYR A 5 -13.12 -20.49 24.50
CA TYR A 5 -12.88 -19.72 25.73
C TYR A 5 -14.14 -19.04 26.29
N ASN A 6 -15.15 -18.81 25.44
CA ASN A 6 -16.43 -18.25 25.86
C ASN A 6 -17.44 -19.33 26.25
N GLY A 7 -17.03 -20.60 26.25
CA GLY A 7 -17.87 -21.71 26.70
C GLY A 7 -18.18 -21.59 28.19
N VAL A 8 -19.46 -21.52 28.54
CA VAL A 8 -19.93 -21.58 29.93
C VAL A 8 -20.38 -23.02 30.19
N CYS A 9 -19.89 -23.61 31.29
CA CYS A 9 -20.36 -24.92 31.74
C CYS A 9 -21.84 -24.82 32.13
N PRO A 10 -22.73 -25.64 31.54
CA PRO A 10 -24.12 -25.70 31.98
C PRO A 10 -24.23 -26.14 33.43
N ASP A 11 -25.28 -25.67 34.11
CA ASP A 11 -25.64 -26.15 35.43
C ASP A 11 -26.53 -27.41 35.29
N TYR A 12 -25.90 -28.57 35.46
CA TYR A 12 -26.55 -29.87 35.30
C TYR A 12 -27.54 -30.23 36.41
N LEU A 13 -27.71 -29.36 37.42
CA LEU A 13 -28.77 -29.48 38.44
C LEU A 13 -30.05 -28.73 38.05
N GLN A 14 -30.05 -28.00 36.93
CA GLN A 14 -31.26 -27.33 36.46
C GLN A 14 -32.32 -28.34 35.98
N LEU A 15 -33.58 -27.92 36.11
CA LEU A 15 -34.76 -28.72 35.72
C LEU A 15 -34.68 -29.20 34.26
N GLU A 16 -34.03 -28.44 33.38
CA GLU A 16 -33.82 -28.75 31.96
C GLU A 16 -33.05 -30.06 31.73
N TYR A 17 -32.25 -30.50 32.71
CA TYR A 17 -31.44 -31.71 32.62
C TYR A 17 -31.98 -32.88 33.43
N THR A 18 -33.06 -32.69 34.21
CA THR A 18 -33.65 -33.73 35.07
C THR A 18 -34.17 -34.95 34.31
N GLU A 19 -34.50 -34.81 33.02
CA GLU A 19 -34.91 -35.94 32.17
C GLU A 19 -33.72 -36.82 31.73
N ALA A 20 -32.51 -36.24 31.64
CA ALA A 20 -31.30 -36.91 31.18
C ALA A 20 -30.41 -37.43 32.33
N GLN A 21 -30.53 -36.85 33.52
CA GLN A 21 -29.82 -37.27 34.73
C GLN A 21 -29.99 -38.77 35.09
N PRO A 22 -31.20 -39.38 34.96
CA PRO A 22 -31.41 -40.79 35.30
C PRO A 22 -30.45 -41.75 34.57
N VAL A 23 -30.02 -41.39 33.36
CA VAL A 23 -29.07 -42.18 32.54
C VAL A 23 -27.69 -42.31 33.20
N PHE A 24 -27.34 -41.35 34.06
CA PHE A 24 -26.04 -41.29 34.76
C PHE A 24 -26.13 -41.74 36.23
N THR A 25 -27.34 -41.94 36.75
CA THR A 25 -27.61 -42.50 38.08
C THR A 25 -27.73 -44.01 38.00
N VAL A 26 -26.61 -44.71 38.18
CA VAL A 26 -26.60 -46.15 38.48
C VAL A 26 -26.93 -46.34 39.97
N GLU A 27 -27.73 -47.34 40.31
CA GLU A 27 -28.23 -47.68 41.65
C GLU A 27 -27.24 -47.28 42.77
N GLY A 28 -27.55 -46.18 43.47
CA GLY A 28 -26.81 -45.70 44.64
C GLY A 28 -26.04 -44.39 44.48
N ARG A 29 -25.92 -43.79 43.28
CA ARG A 29 -25.32 -42.45 43.12
C ARG A 29 -26.31 -41.33 43.43
N LEU A 30 -25.84 -40.29 44.11
CA LEU A 30 -26.58 -39.04 44.32
C LEU A 30 -26.56 -38.20 43.03
N GLU A 31 -27.63 -37.44 42.76
CA GLU A 31 -27.78 -36.55 41.60
C GLU A 31 -26.60 -35.57 41.44
N GLU A 32 -26.05 -35.15 42.57
CA GLU A 32 -24.85 -34.31 42.69
C GLU A 32 -23.60 -34.97 42.07
N GLU A 33 -23.44 -36.29 42.21
CA GLU A 33 -22.33 -37.03 41.62
C GLU A 33 -22.45 -37.16 40.11
N ALA A 34 -23.68 -37.31 39.60
CA ALA A 34 -23.96 -37.32 38.17
C ALA A 34 -23.67 -35.94 37.53
N ALA A 35 -24.10 -34.85 38.19
CA ALA A 35 -23.79 -33.49 37.76
C ALA A 35 -22.28 -33.20 37.78
N ALA A 36 -21.56 -33.66 38.81
CA ALA A 36 -20.09 -33.53 38.88
C ALA A 36 -19.38 -34.31 37.76
N PHE A 37 -19.88 -35.50 37.41
CA PHE A 37 -19.36 -36.29 36.31
C PHE A 37 -19.57 -35.60 34.96
N LEU A 38 -20.78 -35.07 34.69
CA LEU A 38 -21.09 -34.31 33.48
C LEU A 38 -20.23 -33.05 33.35
N LYS A 39 -20.04 -32.32 34.46
CA LYS A 39 -19.14 -31.17 34.52
C LYS A 39 -17.70 -31.55 34.16
N THR A 40 -17.23 -32.70 34.66
CA THR A 40 -15.88 -33.20 34.35
C THR A 40 -15.73 -33.54 32.86
N ILE A 41 -16.73 -34.19 32.27
CA ILE A 41 -16.76 -34.47 30.82
C ILE A 41 -16.75 -33.17 30.01
N TRP A 42 -17.58 -32.20 30.41
CA TRP A 42 -17.64 -30.90 29.74
C TRP A 42 -16.28 -30.19 29.79
N GLN A 43 -15.64 -30.14 30.95
CA GLN A 43 -14.32 -29.52 31.12
C GLN A 43 -13.26 -30.20 30.24
N PHE A 44 -13.26 -31.53 30.19
CA PHE A 44 -12.34 -32.29 29.33
C PHE A 44 -12.55 -31.95 27.84
N ASN A 45 -13.80 -31.93 27.39
CA ASN A 45 -14.12 -31.60 26.00
C ASN A 45 -13.79 -30.14 25.67
N ASN A 46 -14.13 -29.20 26.56
CA ASN A 46 -13.83 -27.78 26.37
C ASN A 46 -12.32 -27.52 26.33
N ALA A 47 -11.54 -28.17 27.20
CA ALA A 47 -10.08 -28.08 27.18
C ALA A 47 -9.49 -28.60 25.85
N ARG A 48 -10.01 -29.71 25.33
CA ARG A 48 -9.60 -30.24 24.02
C ARG A 48 -9.95 -29.27 22.88
N ASP A 49 -11.11 -28.65 22.94
CA ASP A 49 -11.57 -27.72 21.91
C ASP A 49 -10.80 -26.39 21.96
N ILE A 50 -10.40 -25.92 23.15
CA ILE A 50 -9.44 -24.81 23.32
C ILE A 50 -8.13 -25.12 22.62
N VAL A 51 -7.50 -26.28 22.90
CA VAL A 51 -6.23 -26.65 22.26
C VAL A 51 -6.36 -26.71 20.73
N LYS A 52 -7.47 -27.24 20.22
CA LYS A 52 -7.73 -27.25 18.76
C LYS A 52 -7.86 -25.84 18.20
N TRP A 53 -8.55 -24.97 18.92
CA TRP A 53 -8.74 -23.57 18.53
C TRP A 53 -7.41 -22.83 18.50
N ASP A 54 -6.58 -22.98 19.53
CA ASP A 54 -5.26 -22.35 19.59
C ASP A 54 -4.39 -22.78 18.41
N ASN A 55 -4.34 -24.09 18.13
CA ASN A 55 -3.62 -24.61 16.96
C ASN A 55 -4.15 -24.03 15.64
N GLN A 56 -5.46 -23.82 15.52
CA GLN A 56 -6.06 -23.21 14.32
C GLN A 56 -5.68 -21.73 14.20
N CYS A 57 -5.76 -20.97 15.30
CA CYS A 57 -5.36 -19.58 15.32
C CYS A 57 -3.87 -19.41 14.97
N GLU A 58 -3.00 -20.25 15.54
CA GLU A 58 -1.56 -20.24 15.22
C GLU A 58 -1.31 -20.55 13.73
N ALA A 59 -1.97 -21.58 13.19
CA ALA A 59 -1.85 -21.92 11.79
C ALA A 59 -2.34 -20.78 10.87
N GLU A 60 -3.44 -20.12 11.22
CA GLU A 60 -3.98 -18.99 10.46
C GLU A 60 -3.03 -17.77 10.49
N VAL A 61 -2.44 -17.48 11.66
CA VAL A 61 -1.42 -16.43 11.80
C VAL A 61 -0.21 -16.72 10.92
N GLU A 62 0.27 -17.97 10.91
CA GLU A 62 1.42 -18.37 10.10
C GLU A 62 1.11 -18.26 8.60
N VAL A 63 -0.05 -18.75 8.16
CA VAL A 63 -0.49 -18.63 6.77
C VAL A 63 -0.61 -17.16 6.35
N ASN A 64 -1.19 -16.30 7.20
CA ASN A 64 -1.28 -14.88 6.93
C ASN A 64 0.10 -14.22 6.81
N ARG A 65 1.04 -14.59 7.69
CA ARG A 65 2.41 -14.09 7.66
C ARG A 65 3.10 -14.47 6.35
N LEU A 66 3.04 -15.73 5.96
CA LEU A 66 3.63 -16.22 4.71
C LEU A 66 2.97 -15.61 3.47
N ALA A 67 1.65 -15.40 3.50
CA ALA A 67 0.94 -14.73 2.41
C ALA A 67 1.43 -13.29 2.21
N LYS A 68 1.59 -12.53 3.30
CA LYS A 68 2.15 -11.17 3.25
C LYS A 68 3.59 -11.13 2.75
N GLU A 69 4.43 -12.05 3.22
CA GLU A 69 5.81 -12.14 2.76
C GLU A 69 5.87 -12.44 1.25
N ASN A 70 5.08 -13.39 0.77
CA ASN A 70 4.99 -13.69 -0.65
C ASN A 70 4.46 -12.52 -1.48
N GLU A 71 3.48 -11.78 -0.98
CA GLU A 71 2.96 -10.57 -1.64
C GLU A 71 4.07 -9.53 -1.80
N THR A 72 4.83 -9.26 -0.74
CA THR A 72 5.95 -8.29 -0.80
C THR A 72 7.05 -8.72 -1.78
N LEU A 73 7.40 -10.01 -1.80
CA LEU A 73 8.37 -10.57 -2.74
C LEU A 73 7.91 -10.45 -4.19
N GLU A 74 6.62 -10.68 -4.45
CA GLU A 74 6.06 -10.55 -5.80
C GLU A 74 6.04 -9.08 -6.22
N GLU A 75 5.64 -8.16 -5.35
CA GLU A 75 5.69 -6.73 -5.64
C GLU A 75 7.11 -6.25 -5.97
N GLU A 76 8.11 -6.71 -5.23
CA GLU A 76 9.52 -6.37 -5.49
C GLU A 76 9.99 -6.93 -6.84
N ARG A 77 9.62 -8.18 -7.16
CA ARG A 77 9.90 -8.79 -8.47
C ARG A 77 9.28 -7.98 -9.61
N GLN A 78 8.02 -7.57 -9.46
CA GLN A 78 7.32 -6.78 -10.47
C GLN A 78 7.98 -5.41 -10.66
N ARG A 79 8.42 -4.76 -9.57
CA ARG A 79 9.17 -3.49 -9.67
C ARG A 79 10.48 -3.65 -10.43
N ILE A 80 11.27 -4.68 -10.10
CA ILE A 80 12.54 -4.94 -10.79
C ILE A 80 12.31 -5.20 -12.29
N LEU A 81 11.27 -5.97 -12.64
CA LEU A 81 10.92 -6.22 -14.04
C LEU A 81 10.53 -4.93 -14.78
N GLN A 82 9.72 -4.08 -14.15
CA GLN A 82 9.33 -2.78 -14.72
C GLN A 82 10.53 -1.87 -14.91
N GLU A 83 11.43 -1.78 -13.93
CA GLU A 83 12.67 -0.99 -14.03
C GLU A 83 13.56 -1.49 -15.17
N GLN A 84 13.71 -2.81 -15.32
CA GLN A 84 14.45 -3.40 -16.42
C GLN A 84 13.82 -3.10 -17.78
N GLU A 85 12.48 -3.15 -17.89
CA GLU A 85 11.78 -2.82 -19.13
C GLU A 85 11.95 -1.35 -19.50
N VAL A 86 11.82 -0.43 -18.54
CA VAL A 86 12.06 1.00 -18.73
C VAL A 86 13.51 1.27 -19.15
N GLU A 87 14.49 0.63 -18.51
CA GLU A 87 15.90 0.77 -18.85
C GLU A 87 16.19 0.24 -20.27
N MET A 88 15.65 -0.92 -20.63
CA MET A 88 15.78 -1.47 -21.99
C MET A 88 15.15 -0.53 -23.04
N ALA A 89 13.96 0.02 -22.76
CA ALA A 89 13.30 0.97 -23.64
C ALA A 89 14.12 2.26 -23.80
N SER A 90 14.65 2.82 -22.70
CA SER A 90 15.53 3.99 -22.70
C SER A 90 16.79 3.75 -23.53
N GLN A 91 17.45 2.60 -23.36
CA GLN A 91 18.62 2.25 -24.15
C GLN A 91 18.29 2.09 -25.64
N GLU A 92 17.13 1.52 -25.97
CA GLU A 92 16.67 1.41 -27.36
C GLU A 92 16.38 2.78 -27.98
N GLU A 93 15.73 3.68 -27.24
CA GLU A 93 15.50 5.06 -27.67
C GLU A 93 16.81 5.82 -27.88
N GLN A 94 17.77 5.68 -26.97
CA GLN A 94 19.10 6.29 -27.10
C GLN A 94 19.85 5.77 -28.34
N LYS A 95 19.73 4.46 -28.63
CA LYS A 95 20.30 3.86 -29.84
C LYS A 95 19.65 4.39 -31.12
N LYS A 96 18.32 4.57 -31.13
CA LYS A 96 17.55 5.09 -32.27
C LYS A 96 17.75 6.58 -32.50
N TYR A 97 17.79 7.37 -31.42
CA TYR A 97 17.78 8.84 -31.47
C TYR A 97 19.03 9.47 -30.85
N LYS A 98 20.22 9.01 -31.25
CA LYS A 98 21.51 9.47 -30.70
C LYS A 98 21.65 10.99 -30.61
N ASN A 99 21.14 11.73 -31.59
CA ASN A 99 21.22 13.19 -31.63
C ASN A 99 20.39 13.90 -30.55
N LYS A 100 19.30 13.29 -30.06
CA LYS A 100 18.44 13.88 -29.01
C LYS A 100 19.09 13.84 -27.64
N PHE A 101 19.98 12.88 -27.41
CA PHE A 101 20.64 12.64 -26.12
C PHE A 101 22.09 13.15 -26.10
N VAL A 102 22.51 13.91 -27.13
CA VAL A 102 23.82 14.56 -27.11
C VAL A 102 23.81 15.65 -26.03
N PRO A 103 24.75 15.61 -25.06
CA PRO A 103 24.86 16.66 -24.06
C PRO A 103 25.04 18.01 -24.75
N ILE A 104 24.14 18.95 -24.48
CA ILE A 104 24.29 20.32 -24.97
C ILE A 104 25.55 20.89 -24.32
N PRO A 105 26.54 21.35 -25.11
CA PRO A 105 27.76 21.92 -24.55
C PRO A 105 27.38 23.08 -23.63
N ASN A 106 27.83 23.00 -22.37
CA ASN A 106 27.60 24.05 -21.38
C ASN A 106 28.54 25.24 -21.66
N LYS A 107 28.31 25.89 -22.81
CA LYS A 107 29.02 27.11 -23.18
C LYS A 107 28.43 28.24 -22.38
N PRO A 108 29.24 29.10 -21.74
CA PRO A 108 28.72 30.31 -21.12
C PRO A 108 27.94 31.08 -22.18
N LEU A 109 26.69 31.42 -21.85
CA LEU A 109 25.89 32.28 -22.71
C LEU A 109 26.73 33.53 -23.01
N PRO A 110 26.88 33.94 -24.27
CA PRO A 110 27.59 35.17 -24.56
C PRO A 110 26.92 36.29 -23.75
N ALA A 111 27.72 37.06 -23.00
CA ALA A 111 27.26 38.21 -22.20
C ALA A 111 26.79 39.39 -23.09
N ILE A 112 26.34 39.09 -24.30
CA ILE A 112 25.70 40.02 -25.20
C ILE A 112 24.26 40.12 -24.72
N VAL A 113 23.97 41.15 -23.95
CA VAL A 113 22.59 41.55 -23.67
C VAL A 113 21.95 41.85 -25.02
N LEU A 114 21.08 40.98 -25.49
CA LEU A 114 20.19 41.28 -26.61
C LEU A 114 19.20 42.33 -26.12
N LEU A 115 19.61 43.60 -26.19
CA LEU A 115 18.73 44.72 -25.90
C LEU A 115 17.63 44.72 -26.97
N LEU A 116 16.43 44.33 -26.56
CA LEU A 116 15.26 44.40 -27.43
C LEU A 116 14.87 45.87 -27.63
N PRO A 117 14.51 46.27 -28.86
CA PRO A 117 13.95 47.60 -29.10
C PRO A 117 12.70 47.82 -28.25
N LEU A 118 12.47 49.06 -27.82
CA LEU A 118 11.28 49.43 -27.07
C LEU A 118 9.99 49.01 -27.79
N GLN A 119 8.97 48.59 -27.03
CA GLN A 119 7.68 48.14 -27.59
C GLN A 119 7.05 49.16 -28.54
N HIS A 120 7.21 50.45 -28.28
CA HIS A 120 6.76 51.52 -29.17
C HIS A 120 7.39 51.44 -30.57
N THR A 121 8.68 51.19 -30.63
CA THR A 121 9.43 50.99 -31.87
C THR A 121 8.94 49.74 -32.60
N LEU A 122 8.69 48.64 -31.88
CA LEU A 122 8.13 47.43 -32.48
C LEU A 122 6.72 47.66 -33.03
N ASN A 123 5.87 48.39 -32.29
CA ASN A 123 4.49 48.68 -32.71
C ASN A 123 4.43 49.56 -33.95
N LYS A 124 5.30 50.56 -34.06
CA LYS A 124 5.41 51.38 -35.28
C LYS A 124 5.91 50.55 -36.47
N LEU A 125 6.84 49.61 -36.24
CA LEU A 125 7.40 48.78 -37.29
C LEU A 125 6.33 47.84 -37.83
N HIS A 126 5.53 47.25 -36.95
CA HIS A 126 4.37 46.42 -37.30
C HIS A 126 3.31 47.19 -38.07
N LYS A 127 3.13 48.49 -37.79
CA LYS A 127 2.19 49.37 -38.51
C LYS A 127 2.72 49.84 -39.87
N GLY A 128 4.00 49.57 -40.18
CA GLY A 128 4.65 50.08 -41.39
C GLY A 128 5.01 51.56 -41.32
N ASP A 129 4.98 52.16 -40.13
CA ASP A 129 5.35 53.56 -39.93
C ASP A 129 6.87 53.73 -40.04
N TYR A 130 7.31 54.90 -40.51
CA TYR A 130 8.74 55.22 -40.54
C TYR A 130 9.33 55.29 -39.13
N ILE A 131 10.46 54.60 -38.93
CA ILE A 131 11.22 54.61 -37.68
C ILE A 131 12.69 54.87 -37.97
N PRO A 132 13.29 55.89 -37.32
CA PRO A 132 14.73 56.09 -37.36
C PRO A 132 15.52 54.89 -36.80
N LEU A 133 16.56 54.46 -37.52
CA LEU A 133 17.39 53.31 -37.14
C LEU A 133 18.06 53.44 -35.77
N HIS A 134 18.24 54.67 -35.26
CA HIS A 134 18.86 54.92 -33.96
C HIS A 134 18.11 54.25 -32.79
N TYR A 135 16.80 54.02 -32.92
CA TYR A 135 15.96 53.35 -31.90
C TYR A 135 16.31 51.86 -31.71
N PHE A 136 17.04 51.25 -32.65
CA PHE A 136 17.49 49.85 -32.57
C PHE A 136 18.93 49.73 -32.06
N THR A 137 19.57 50.85 -31.70
CA THR A 137 20.93 50.85 -31.14
C THR A 137 20.87 50.81 -29.62
N ASN A 138 21.90 50.26 -28.96
CA ASN A 138 21.98 50.23 -27.49
C ASN A 138 21.74 51.62 -26.88
N ARG A 139 22.24 52.70 -27.51
CA ARG A 139 22.01 54.08 -27.05
C ARG A 139 20.55 54.53 -27.18
N GLY A 140 19.85 54.10 -28.23
CA GLY A 140 18.44 54.43 -28.43
C GLY A 140 17.53 53.69 -27.46
N ILE A 141 17.88 52.46 -27.09
CA ILE A 141 17.14 51.64 -26.14
C ILE A 141 17.26 52.20 -24.71
N HIS A 142 18.39 52.80 -24.34
CA HIS A 142 18.60 53.42 -23.02
C HIS A 142 18.11 54.88 -22.87
N LYS A 143 17.68 55.54 -23.96
CA LYS A 143 17.35 56.99 -23.94
C LYS A 143 15.88 57.33 -23.68
N VAL A 144 15.03 56.32 -23.50
CA VAL A 144 13.58 56.48 -23.34
C VAL A 144 13.15 55.85 -22.01
N GLU A 145 13.73 56.36 -20.92
CA GLU A 145 13.22 56.22 -19.54
C GLU A 145 12.69 57.58 -19.08
#